data_AF-A0A9E0IVV5-F1
#
_entry.id   AF-A0A9E0IVV5-F1
#
_cell.length_a   1.000
_cell.length_b   1.000
_cell.length_c   1.000
_cell.angle_alpha   90.00
_cell.angle_beta   90.00
_cell.angle_gamma   90.00
#
_symmetry.space_group_name_H-M   'P 1'
#
loop_
_entity.id
_entity.type
_entity.pdbx_description
1 polymer ?
#
loop_
_entity_poly.entity_id
_entity_poly.type
_entity_poly.pdbx_seq_one_letter_code
_entity_poly.pdbx_strand_id
1 'polypeptide(L)' 'MANRAFIKIIGISLLLMNATAMVAQCPMCRMAAESNLQAGGTAGKGLNAGILYLLAIPYLLVGVIAFLWKRRQNSMR' A
#
# COMPACT_ATOMS: atom_id res chain seq x y z
N MET A 1 5.33 -28.75 19.41
CA MET A 1 5.62 -27.31 19.19
C MET A 1 6.19 -27.00 17.81
N ALA A 2 7.05 -27.86 17.25
CA ALA A 2 7.62 -27.72 15.90
C ALA A 2 6.58 -27.45 14.80
N ASN A 3 5.42 -28.12 14.81
CA ASN A 3 4.41 -27.96 13.76
C ASN A 3 3.74 -26.56 13.73
N ARG A 4 3.51 -25.94 14.90
CA ARG A 4 2.95 -24.58 14.98
C ARG A 4 3.99 -23.52 14.62
N ALA A 5 5.26 -23.75 14.97
CA ALA A 5 6.37 -22.89 14.55
C ALA A 5 6.58 -22.99 13.03
N PHE A 6 6.50 -24.18 12.46
CA PHE A 6 6.64 -24.43 11.03
C PHE A 6 5.55 -23.73 10.20
N ILE A 7 4.28 -23.81 10.64
CA ILE A 7 3.17 -23.09 10.01
C ILE A 7 3.40 -21.57 10.07
N LYS A 8 3.87 -21.04 11.20
CA LYS A 8 4.18 -19.61 11.33
C LYS A 8 5.34 -19.19 10.42
N ILE A 9 6.39 -20.00 10.33
CA ILE A 9 7.56 -19.74 9.47
C ILE A 9 7.16 -19.75 7.99
N ILE A 10 6.33 -20.72 7.58
CA ILE A 10 5.78 -20.78 6.21
C ILE A 10 4.91 -19.56 5.93
N GLY A 11 4.03 -19.18 6.87
CA GLY A 11 3.15 -18.02 6.71
C GLY A 11 3.94 -16.71 6.57
N ILE A 12 4.98 -16.51 7.39
CA ILE A 12 5.86 -15.35 7.31
C ILE A 12 6.66 -15.34 6.00
N SER A 13 7.17 -16.50 5.56
CA SER A 13 7.89 -16.63 4.29
C SER A 13 7.00 -16.26 3.09
N LEU A 14 5.75 -16.76 3.05
CA LEU A 14 4.79 -16.41 1.99
C LEU A 14 4.45 -14.90 1.95
N LEU A 15 4.33 -14.26 3.11
CA LEU A 15 4.09 -12.82 3.20
C LEU A 15 5.25 -12.01 2.63
N LEU A 16 6.49 -12.46 2.86
CA LEU A 16 7.70 -11.78 2.37
C LEU A 16 7.91 -11.95 0.85
N MET A 17 7.39 -13.02 0.23
CA MET A 17 7.50 -13.21 -1.24
C MET A 17 6.59 -12.27 -2.04
N ASN A 18 5.64 -11.58 -1.41
CA ASN A 18 4.80 -10.55 -2.03
C ASN A 18 5.43 -9.15 -2.00
N ALA A 19 6.66 -9.02 -1.49
CA ALA A 19 7.39 -7.75 -1.40
C ALA A 19 8.13 -7.36 -2.70
N THR A 20 7.79 -7.96 -3.84
CA THR A 20 8.32 -7.49 -5.13
C THR A 20 7.66 -6.15 -5.47
N ALA A 21 8.48 -5.24 -5.98
CA ALA A 21 8.24 -3.82 -6.16
C ALA A 21 6.78 -3.46 -6.50
N MET A 22 6.35 -2.30 -5.99
CA MET A 22 5.10 -1.55 -6.19
C MET A 22 4.62 -1.42 -7.65
N VAL A 23 4.53 -2.53 -8.35
CA VAL A 23 4.09 -2.72 -9.71
C VAL A 23 2.65 -3.15 -9.55
N ALA A 24 1.73 -2.29 -9.99
CA ALA A 24 0.30 -2.39 -9.75
C ALA A 24 -0.19 -3.85 -9.68
N GLN A 25 -0.70 -4.24 -8.51
CA GLN A 25 -1.20 -5.59 -8.18
C GLN A 25 -2.49 -5.98 -8.95
N CYS A 26 -2.88 -5.19 -9.96
CA CYS A 26 -4.01 -5.47 -10.82
C CYS A 26 -3.53 -5.44 -12.29
N PRO A 27 -3.33 -6.61 -12.93
CA PRO A 27 -2.84 -6.69 -14.31
C PRO A 27 -3.80 -6.01 -15.30
N MET A 28 -5.09 -5.93 -14.97
CA MET A 28 -6.10 -5.22 -15.77
C MET A 28 -5.88 -3.71 -15.85
N CYS A 29 -5.66 -3.04 -14.71
CA CYS A 29 -5.44 -1.58 -14.69
C CYS A 29 -4.12 -1.20 -15.36
N ARG A 30 -3.11 -2.06 -15.24
CA ARG A 30 -1.81 -1.87 -15.89
C ARG A 30 -1.90 -2.03 -17.41
N MET A 31 -2.54 -3.09 -17.89
CA MET A 31 -2.67 -3.35 -19.33
C MET A 31 -3.46 -2.25 -20.04
N ALA A 32 -4.54 -1.75 -19.43
CA ALA A 32 -5.32 -0.64 -19.98
C ALA A 32 -4.55 0.68 -20.02
N ALA A 33 -3.71 0.94 -19.00
CA ALA A 33 -2.84 2.10 -18.97
C ALA A 33 -1.71 2.01 -20.00
N GLU A 34 -1.04 0.86 -20.11
CA GLU A 34 0.03 0.63 -21.08
C GLU A 34 -0.48 0.69 -22.52
N SER A 35 -1.65 0.13 -22.83
CA SER A 35 -2.25 0.21 -24.17
C SER A 35 -2.64 1.64 -24.55
N ASN A 36 -3.14 2.44 -23.61
CA ASN A 36 -3.44 3.85 -23.87
C ASN A 36 -2.17 4.65 -24.15
N LEU A 37 -1.09 4.43 -23.38
CA LEU A 37 0.20 5.08 -23.60
C LEU A 37 0.82 4.70 -24.95
N GLN A 38 0.73 3.43 -25.36
CA GLN A 38 1.23 2.95 -26.65
C GLN A 38 0.44 3.53 -27.83
N ALA A 39 -0.86 3.78 -27.67
CA ALA A 39 -1.71 4.44 -28.66
C ALA A 39 -1.52 5.98 -28.71
N GLY A 40 -0.54 6.53 -28.00
CA GLY A 40 -0.26 7.98 -27.94
C GLY A 40 -1.11 8.75 -26.92
N GLY A 41 -1.94 8.05 -26.13
CA GLY A 41 -2.71 8.62 -25.05
C GLY A 41 -1.88 8.91 -23.79
N THR A 42 -2.50 9.57 -22.82
CA THR A 42 -1.84 9.96 -21.55
C THR A 42 -2.43 9.26 -20.34
N ALA A 43 -3.49 8.46 -20.50
CA ALA A 43 -4.12 7.73 -19.42
C ALA A 43 -3.18 6.59 -18.99
N GLY A 44 -2.60 6.71 -17.81
CA GLY A 44 -1.55 5.81 -17.32
C GLY A 44 -0.30 6.54 -16.84
N LYS A 45 -0.08 7.79 -17.31
CA LYS A 45 0.98 8.64 -16.75
C LYS A 45 0.66 8.92 -15.28
N GLY A 46 1.56 8.51 -14.38
CA GLY A 46 1.43 8.75 -12.95
C GLY A 46 0.51 7.79 -12.18
N LEU A 47 0.03 6.70 -12.79
CA LEU A 47 -0.87 5.75 -12.12
C LEU A 47 -0.27 5.17 -10.83
N ASN A 48 1.02 4.79 -10.86
CA ASN A 48 1.72 4.25 -9.69
C ASN A 48 1.84 5.29 -8.56
N ALA A 49 2.04 6.56 -8.91
CA ALA A 49 2.03 7.64 -7.93
C ALA A 49 0.63 7.78 -7.31
N GLY A 50 -0.43 7.76 -8.13
CA GLY A 50 -1.81 7.80 -7.65
C GLY A 50 -2.15 6.67 -6.66
N ILE A 51 -1.75 5.43 -6.95
CA ILE A 51 -1.94 4.29 -6.04
C ILE A 51 -1.20 4.51 -4.71
N LEU A 52 0.05 4.95 -4.76
CA LEU A 52 0.84 5.27 -3.57
C LEU A 52 0.21 6.37 -2.73
N TYR A 53 -0.29 7.44 -3.36
CA TYR A 53 -0.99 8.52 -2.66
C TYR A 53 -2.27 8.00 -1.99
N LEU A 54 -3.11 7.25 -2.70
CA LEU A 54 -4.35 6.68 -2.17
C LEU A 54 -4.09 5.73 -0.99
N LEU A 55 -3.02 4.94 -1.05
CA LEU A 55 -2.62 4.07 0.05
C LEU A 55 -2.02 4.83 1.24
N ALA A 56 -1.22 5.88 1.00
CA ALA A 56 -0.55 6.62 2.07
C ALA A 56 -1.51 7.50 2.89
N ILE A 57 -2.50 8.12 2.23
CA ILE A 57 -3.45 9.04 2.86
C ILE A 57 -4.15 8.49 4.12
N PRO A 58 -4.76 7.28 4.12
CA PRO A 58 -5.46 6.79 5.31
C PRO A 58 -4.52 6.61 6.52
N TYR A 59 -3.29 6.17 6.32
CA TYR A 59 -2.31 6.02 7.40
C TYR A 59 -1.87 7.37 7.96
N LEU A 60 -1.63 8.35 7.08
CA LEU A 60 -1.28 9.71 7.50
C LEU A 60 -2.42 10.36 8.27
N LEU A 61 -3.67 10.22 7.79
CA LEU A 61 -4.85 10.75 8.48
C LEU A 61 -5.00 10.18 9.89
N VAL A 62 -4.92 8.85 10.04
CA VAL A 62 -5.00 8.21 11.36
C VAL A 62 -3.86 8.67 12.27
N GLY A 63 -2.64 8.74 11.76
CA GLY A 63 -1.48 9.23 12.53
C GLY A 63 -1.64 10.66 13.02
N VAL A 64 -2.11 11.57 12.15
CA VAL A 64 -2.36 12.98 12.50
C VAL A 64 -3.48 13.08 13.54
N ILE A 65 -4.59 12.38 13.35
CA ILE A 65 -5.72 12.39 14.30
C ILE A 65 -5.25 11.88 15.67
N ALA A 66 -4.54 10.76 15.72
CA ALA A 66 -4.02 10.19 16.95
C ALA A 66 -3.04 11.15 17.67
N PHE A 67 -2.16 11.80 16.92
CA PHE A 67 -1.23 12.80 17.45
C PHE A 67 -1.96 14.01 18.06
N LEU A 68 -2.93 14.57 17.33
CA LEU A 68 -3.72 15.72 17.79
C LEU A 68 -4.56 15.36 19.01
N TRP A 69 -5.15 14.16 19.04
CA TRP A 69 -5.90 13.66 20.20
C TRP A 69 -5.00 13.59 21.43
N LYS A 70 -3.83 12.95 21.31
CA LYS A 70 -2.88 12.83 22.44
C LYS A 70 -2.42 14.19 22.94
N ARG A 71 -2.14 15.12 22.03
CA ARG A 71 -1.76 16.50 22.39
C ARG A 71 -2.88 17.21 23.15
N ARG A 72 -4.14 17.05 22.70
CA ARG A 72 -5.31 17.61 23.39
C ARG A 72 -5.49 17.00 24.78
N GLN A 73 -5.36 15.69 24.94
CA GLN A 73 -5.47 15.03 26.25
C GLN A 73 -4.39 15.49 27.23
N ASN A 74 -3.15 15.67 26.77
CA ASN A 74 -2.06 16.17 27.61
C ASN A 74 -2.23 17.65 28.02
N SER A 75 -3.00 18.43 27.25
CA SER A 75 -3.31 19.82 27.58
C SER A 75 -4.54 19.98 28.49
N MET A 76 -5.35 18.92 28.60
CA MET A 76 -6.56 18.85 29.44
C MET A 76 -6.33 18.07 30.75
N ARG A 77 -5.14 17.51 30.93
CA ARG A 77 -4.59 17.09 32.22
C ARG A 77 -3.80 18.25 32.80
#